data_AF-K7NQD6-F1
#
_entry.id   AF-K7NQD6-F1
#
_cell.length_a   1.000
_cell.length_b   1.000
_cell.length_c   1.000
_cell.angle_alpha   90.00
_cell.angle_beta   90.00
_cell.angle_gamma   90.00
#
_symmetry.space_group_name_H-M   'P 1'
#
loop_
_entity.id
_entity.type
_entity.pdbx_description
1 polymer ?
#
loop_
_entity_poly.entity_id
_entity_poly.type
_entity_poly.pdbx_seq_one_letter_code
_entity_poly.pdbx_strand_id
1 'polypeptide(L)'
;LDTHFAKCKFGVPKGFYHIPKLTFMQKACSKKKTTAMGEYRTLLLLVFVWVFFFREAYCGDPFVFYDWNVSYIEAAPLGVKQQMIAINGQFPGPLVNLTTNWNAVVNVLNNLDEPLLITWNGLQHRRNSWQDGVS
;
A
#
# COMPACT_ATOMS: atom_id res chain seq x y z
N LEU A 1 -3.66 40.41 -3.22
CA LEU A 1 -5.00 40.97 -3.49
C LEU A 1 -5.73 40.98 -2.16
N ASP A 2 -5.52 42.07 -1.41
CA ASP A 2 -6.00 42.24 -0.04
C ASP A 2 -7.52 42.42 -0.03
N THR A 3 -8.25 41.47 0.57
CA THR A 3 -9.67 41.63 0.87
C THR A 3 -9.84 42.05 2.33
N HIS A 4 -9.79 43.37 2.57
CA HIS A 4 -10.20 43.96 3.83
C HIS A 4 -11.74 43.96 3.93
N PHE A 5 -12.32 43.04 4.69
CA PHE A 5 -13.73 43.12 5.07
C PHE A 5 -13.90 43.90 6.37
N ALA A 6 -14.31 45.17 6.26
CA ALA A 6 -14.80 45.97 7.38
C ALA A 6 -16.30 45.74 7.54
N LYS A 7 -16.73 45.13 8.64
CA LYS A 7 -18.16 45.00 8.98
C LYS A 7 -18.54 46.08 9.99
N CYS A 8 -19.04 47.21 9.50
CA CYS A 8 -19.65 48.24 10.34
C CYS A 8 -21.16 47.99 10.45
N LYS A 9 -21.65 47.63 11.65
CA LYS A 9 -23.08 47.70 11.97
C LYS A 9 -23.42 49.14 12.36
N PHE A 10 -24.20 49.83 11.53
CA PHE A 10 -24.81 51.10 11.87
C PHE A 10 -26.12 50.85 12.63
N GLY A 11 -26.18 51.27 13.90
CA GLY A 11 -27.42 51.36 14.67
C GLY A 11 -27.98 52.78 14.57
N VAL A 12 -29.25 52.90 14.21
CA VAL A 12 -29.96 54.19 14.01
C VAL A 12 -30.26 54.84 15.37
N PRO A 13 -30.02 56.15 15.55
CA PRO A 13 -30.25 56.82 16.82
C PRO A 13 -31.72 57.22 17.00
N LYS A 14 -32.28 56.99 18.19
CA LYS A 14 -33.54 57.63 18.62
C LYS A 14 -33.23 58.80 19.54
N GLY A 15 -33.45 60.01 19.02
CA GLY A 15 -34.10 61.11 19.72
C GLY A 15 -33.37 61.85 20.86
N PHE A 16 -33.45 63.18 20.73
CA PHE A 16 -33.54 64.20 21.79
C PHE A 16 -32.26 64.91 22.31
N TYR A 17 -32.02 66.07 21.67
CA TYR A 17 -31.56 67.40 22.10
C TYR A 17 -30.39 67.63 23.09
N HIS A 18 -29.65 68.69 22.72
CA HIS A 18 -28.80 69.58 23.51
C HIS A 18 -27.31 69.20 23.67
N ILE A 19 -26.48 69.94 22.94
CA ILE A 19 -25.02 70.11 23.09
C ILE A 19 -24.79 70.82 24.45
N PRO A 20 -23.84 70.43 25.33
CA PRO A 20 -22.42 70.62 25.04
C PRO A 20 -21.39 69.65 25.67
N LYS A 21 -20.15 69.91 25.25
CA LYS A 21 -18.83 69.45 25.72
C LYS A 21 -18.27 68.20 25.06
N LEU A 22 -17.22 68.48 24.28
CA LEU A 22 -16.20 67.53 23.86
C LEU A 22 -15.67 66.75 25.06
N THR A 23 -15.88 65.45 25.04
CA THR A 23 -14.95 64.52 25.68
C THR A 23 -14.52 63.53 24.62
N PHE A 24 -13.26 63.67 24.23
CA PHE A 24 -12.54 62.83 23.29
C PHE A 24 -12.52 61.39 23.84
N MET A 25 -13.50 60.56 23.48
CA MET A 25 -13.47 59.14 23.78
C MET A 25 -12.55 58.46 22.78
N GLN A 26 -11.28 58.39 23.17
CA GLN A 26 -10.23 57.61 22.52
C GLN A 26 -10.67 56.14 22.56
N LYS A 27 -11.35 55.68 21.50
CA LYS A 27 -11.60 54.24 21.31
C LYS A 27 -10.24 53.56 21.16
N ALA A 28 -9.86 52.79 22.18
CA ALA A 28 -8.79 51.82 22.08
C ALA A 28 -9.16 50.79 21.00
N CYS A 29 -8.65 51.00 19.78
CA CYS A 29 -8.64 49.97 18.76
C CYS A 29 -7.53 49.00 19.14
N SER A 30 -7.88 47.94 19.87
CA SER A 30 -6.98 46.81 20.09
C SER A 30 -6.74 46.16 18.73
N LYS A 31 -5.61 46.49 18.11
CA LYS A 31 -5.06 45.74 16.98
C LYS A 31 -4.67 44.36 17.50
N LYS A 32 -5.59 43.39 17.43
CA LYS A 32 -5.18 41.98 17.44
C LYS A 32 -4.36 41.76 16.16
N LYS A 33 -3.03 41.70 16.31
CA LYS A 33 -2.13 41.15 15.30
C LYS A 33 -2.52 39.69 15.12
N THR A 34 -3.29 39.39 14.10
CA THR A 34 -3.43 38.01 13.61
C THR A 34 -2.08 37.62 12.99
N THR A 35 -1.28 36.87 13.74
CA THR A 35 0.00 36.29 13.31
C THR A 35 -0.22 35.14 12.33
N ALA A 36 -0.72 35.44 11.12
CA ALA A 36 -1.05 34.43 10.10
C ALA A 36 0.18 33.83 9.38
N MET A 37 1.41 34.28 9.64
CA MET A 37 2.61 33.83 8.92
C MET A 37 3.43 32.74 9.67
N GLY A 38 3.20 32.58 10.99
CA GLY A 38 3.88 31.56 11.81
C GLY A 38 3.16 30.20 11.82
N GLU A 39 1.86 30.19 11.55
CA GLU A 39 1.03 28.98 11.62
C GLU A 39 1.25 28.05 10.42
N TYR A 40 1.51 28.60 9.22
CA TYR A 40 1.75 27.81 8.01
C TYR A 40 3.07 27.02 8.08
N ARG A 41 4.11 27.58 8.70
CA ARG A 41 5.40 26.87 8.89
C ARG A 41 5.26 25.68 9.83
N THR A 42 4.51 25.86 10.92
CA THR A 42 4.24 24.79 11.88
C THR A 42 3.35 23.71 11.27
N LEU A 43 2.32 24.11 10.51
CA LEU A 43 1.45 23.16 9.80
C LEU A 43 2.22 22.36 8.74
N LEU A 44 3.09 23.00 7.95
CA LEU A 44 3.95 22.30 7.00
C LEU A 44 4.88 21.29 7.67
N LEU A 45 5.47 21.67 8.81
CA LEU A 45 6.31 20.75 9.60
C LEU A 45 5.50 19.57 10.14
N LEU A 46 4.29 19.82 10.64
CA LEU A 46 3.40 18.77 11.13
C LEU A 46 2.95 17.81 10.02
N VAL A 47 2.68 18.32 8.81
CA VAL A 47 2.39 17.49 7.62
C VAL A 47 3.61 16.66 7.22
N PHE A 48 4.80 17.26 7.20
CA PHE A 48 6.05 16.53 6.91
C PHE A 48 6.33 15.43 7.93
N VAL A 49 6.09 15.71 9.21
CA VAL A 49 6.22 14.73 10.30
C VAL A 49 5.19 13.62 10.15
N TRP A 50 3.93 13.95 9.83
CA TRP A 50 2.89 12.95 9.53
C TRP A 50 3.29 12.05 8.37
N VAL A 51 3.77 12.60 7.25
CA VAL A 51 4.23 11.80 6.09
C VAL A 51 5.44 10.93 6.44
N PHE A 52 6.33 11.39 7.33
CA PHE A 52 7.47 10.60 7.80
C PHE A 52 7.06 9.45 8.73
N PHE A 53 6.04 9.65 9.57
CA PHE A 53 5.51 8.63 10.48
C PHE A 53 4.58 7.62 9.78
N PHE A 54 3.84 8.05 8.75
CA PHE A 54 3.05 7.18 7.87
C PHE A 54 3.92 6.58 6.75
N ARG A 55 5.08 6.04 7.13
CA ARG A 55 5.85 5.19 6.23
C ARG A 55 5.27 3.79 6.31
N GLU A 56 4.68 3.32 5.22
CA GLU A 56 4.22 1.94 5.10
C GLU A 56 5.44 1.00 5.25
N ALA A 57 5.48 0.28 6.36
CA ALA A 57 6.45 -0.79 6.57
C ALA A 57 5.86 -2.07 5.96
N TYR A 58 6.31 -2.43 4.75
CA TYR A 58 5.97 -3.72 4.16
C TYR A 58 6.67 -4.82 4.96
N CYS A 59 5.95 -5.47 5.87
CA CYS A 59 6.40 -6.62 6.66
C CYS A 59 5.96 -7.96 6.00
N GLY A 60 5.95 -8.01 4.67
CA GLY A 60 5.62 -9.23 3.93
C GLY A 60 6.88 -9.98 3.52
N ASP A 61 6.88 -11.30 3.71
CA ASP A 61 7.92 -12.15 3.13
C ASP A 61 7.82 -12.15 1.59
N PRO A 62 8.95 -12.20 0.86
CA PRO A 62 8.95 -12.20 -0.60
C PRO A 62 8.19 -13.39 -1.20
N PHE A 63 7.55 -13.14 -2.35
CA PHE A 63 6.87 -14.16 -3.14
C PHE A 63 7.67 -14.49 -4.40
N VAL A 64 7.78 -15.79 -4.70
CA VAL A 64 8.36 -16.30 -5.94
C VAL A 64 7.31 -17.12 -6.68
N PHE A 65 7.18 -16.84 -7.98
CA PHE A 65 6.19 -17.46 -8.84
C PHE A 65 6.86 -18.42 -9.82
N TYR A 66 6.28 -19.60 -9.96
CA TYR A 66 6.70 -20.61 -10.92
C TYR A 66 5.50 -21.07 -11.74
N ASP A 67 5.66 -21.07 -13.06
CA ASP A 67 4.69 -21.64 -13.99
C ASP A 67 5.23 -22.96 -14.54
N TRP A 68 4.51 -24.04 -14.25
CA TRP A 68 4.85 -25.39 -14.64
C TRP A 68 3.81 -25.92 -15.62
N ASN A 69 4.26 -26.20 -16.84
CA ASN A 69 3.48 -26.93 -17.83
C ASN A 69 3.93 -28.39 -17.83
N VAL A 70 3.04 -29.28 -17.36
CA VAL A 70 3.32 -30.71 -17.28
C VAL A 70 2.81 -31.38 -18.54
N SER A 71 3.72 -31.99 -19.30
CA SER A 71 3.43 -32.62 -20.59
C SER A 71 4.27 -33.87 -20.82
N TYR A 72 3.83 -34.70 -21.75
CA TYR A 72 4.60 -35.84 -22.21
C TYR A 72 5.71 -35.43 -23.15
N ILE A 73 6.91 -35.98 -22.94
CA ILE A 73 8.02 -35.89 -23.88
C ILE A 73 8.53 -37.29 -24.20
N GLU A 74 9.00 -37.47 -25.44
CA GLU A 74 9.72 -38.67 -25.85
C GLU A 74 11.22 -38.44 -25.64
N ALA A 75 11.85 -39.23 -24.78
CA ALA A 75 13.30 -39.23 -24.64
C ALA A 75 13.86 -40.66 -24.61
N ALA A 76 15.15 -40.80 -24.91
CA ALA A 76 15.81 -42.10 -24.99
C ALA A 76 17.13 -42.11 -24.18
N PRO A 77 17.08 -42.02 -22.84
CA PRO A 77 18.29 -41.98 -22.01
C PRO A 77 19.10 -43.28 -22.05
N LEU A 78 18.46 -44.41 -22.34
CA LEU A 78 19.08 -45.75 -22.45
C LEU A 78 19.04 -46.31 -23.88
N GLY A 79 18.83 -45.46 -24.89
CA GLY A 79 18.78 -45.85 -26.31
C GLY A 79 17.43 -46.39 -26.80
N VAL A 80 16.46 -46.61 -25.91
CA VAL A 80 15.06 -46.92 -26.27
C VAL A 80 14.20 -45.68 -26.02
N LYS A 81 13.35 -45.32 -26.99
CA LYS A 81 12.40 -44.22 -26.82
C LYS A 81 11.35 -44.61 -25.80
N GLN A 82 11.21 -43.79 -24.77
CA GLN A 82 10.19 -43.93 -23.75
C GLN A 82 9.45 -42.60 -23.57
N GLN A 83 8.15 -42.69 -23.39
CA GLN A 83 7.31 -41.55 -23.02
C GLN A 83 7.51 -41.27 -21.53
N MET A 84 7.86 -40.03 -21.22
CA MET A 84 8.10 -39.58 -19.85
C MET A 84 7.43 -38.25 -19.58
N ILE A 85 7.09 -38.03 -18.32
CA ILE A 85 6.46 -36.79 -17.85
C ILE A 85 7.57 -35.78 -17.60
N ALA A 86 7.43 -34.60 -18.19
CA ALA A 86 8.37 -33.50 -18.03
C ALA A 86 7.66 -32.21 -17.64
N ILE A 87 8.39 -31.39 -16.89
CA ILE A 87 7.94 -30.05 -16.50
C ILE A 87 8.63 -29.07 -17.43
N ASN A 88 7.87 -28.25 -18.15
CA ASN A 88 8.37 -27.29 -19.14
C ASN A 88 9.26 -27.95 -20.22
N GLY A 89 8.96 -29.20 -20.59
CA GLY A 89 9.69 -29.98 -21.58
C GLY A 89 11.09 -30.43 -21.14
N GLN A 90 11.44 -30.28 -19.86
CA GLN A 90 12.75 -30.64 -19.31
C GLN A 90 12.64 -31.80 -18.34
N PHE A 91 13.65 -32.67 -18.39
CA PHE A 91 13.83 -33.78 -17.47
C PHE A 91 15.33 -33.99 -17.20
N PRO A 92 15.80 -34.00 -15.95
CA PRO A 92 15.04 -33.77 -14.71
C PRO A 92 14.37 -32.39 -14.68
N GLY A 93 13.33 -32.25 -13.86
CA GLY A 93 12.54 -31.00 -13.78
C GLY A 93 13.38 -29.78 -13.40
N PRO A 94 12.87 -28.56 -13.62
CA PRO A 94 13.60 -27.33 -13.34
C PRO A 94 13.92 -27.19 -11.86
N LEU A 95 15.14 -26.72 -11.55
CA LEU A 95 15.56 -26.48 -10.18
C LEU A 95 14.78 -25.30 -9.57
N VAL A 96 14.19 -25.55 -8.41
CA VAL A 96 13.44 -24.53 -7.64
C VAL A 96 14.39 -23.87 -6.64
N ASN A 97 14.84 -22.65 -6.95
CA ASN A 97 15.70 -21.87 -6.06
C ASN A 97 14.85 -21.00 -5.13
N LEU A 98 14.73 -21.42 -3.87
CA LEU A 98 13.97 -20.71 -2.84
C LEU A 98 14.83 -20.46 -1.60
N THR A 99 14.69 -19.27 -1.04
CA THR A 99 15.30 -18.92 0.23
C THR A 99 14.37 -19.34 1.37
N THR A 100 14.92 -19.72 2.52
CA THR A 100 14.13 -20.01 3.71
C THR A 100 13.23 -18.83 4.05
N ASN A 101 11.99 -19.13 4.47
CA ASN A 101 10.93 -18.16 4.83
C ASN A 101 10.26 -17.42 3.64
N TRP A 102 10.60 -17.74 2.39
CA TRP A 102 9.91 -17.15 1.24
C TRP A 102 8.65 -17.93 0.88
N ASN A 103 7.69 -17.23 0.30
CA ASN A 103 6.45 -17.81 -0.18
C ASN A 103 6.59 -18.24 -1.65
N ALA A 104 6.50 -19.54 -1.91
CA ALA A 104 6.50 -20.08 -3.27
C ALA A 104 5.07 -20.29 -3.75
N VAL A 105 4.75 -19.73 -4.92
CA VAL A 105 3.48 -19.94 -5.60
C VAL A 105 3.77 -20.66 -6.89
N VAL A 106 3.34 -21.93 -6.97
CA VAL A 106 3.57 -22.78 -8.14
C VAL A 106 2.23 -23.01 -8.83
N ASN A 107 2.12 -22.47 -10.03
CA ASN A 107 0.98 -22.68 -10.90
C ASN A 107 1.27 -23.88 -11.80
N VAL A 108 0.43 -24.91 -11.69
CA VAL A 108 0.62 -26.18 -12.38
C VAL A 108 -0.49 -26.34 -13.41
N LEU A 109 -0.09 -26.32 -14.68
CA LEU A 109 -0.96 -26.64 -15.80
C LEU A 109 -0.74 -28.11 -16.17
N ASN A 110 -1.79 -28.92 -16.02
CA ASN A 110 -1.77 -30.30 -16.45
C ASN A 110 -2.18 -30.39 -17.93
N ASN A 111 -1.23 -30.73 -18.81
CA ASN A 111 -1.47 -31.00 -20.23
C ASN A 111 -1.36 -32.50 -20.54
N LEU A 112 -1.59 -33.35 -19.53
CA LEU A 112 -1.68 -34.80 -19.66
C LEU A 112 -3.15 -35.22 -19.78
N ASP A 113 -3.39 -36.38 -20.40
CA ASP A 113 -4.72 -36.98 -20.50
C ASP A 113 -5.18 -37.66 -19.19
N GLU A 114 -4.34 -37.62 -18.15
CA GLU A 114 -4.56 -38.27 -16.86
C GLU A 114 -4.53 -37.29 -15.69
N PRO A 115 -5.20 -37.59 -14.56
CA PRO A 115 -5.14 -36.75 -13.37
C PRO A 115 -3.73 -36.78 -12.75
N LEU A 116 -3.15 -35.59 -12.57
CA LEU A 116 -1.84 -35.40 -11.97
C LEU A 116 -1.98 -34.88 -10.54
N LEU A 117 -1.08 -35.33 -9.67
CA LEU A 117 -0.92 -34.84 -8.31
C LEU A 117 0.57 -34.65 -8.01
N ILE A 118 0.91 -33.58 -7.29
CA ILE A 118 2.28 -33.19 -6.96
C ILE A 118 2.44 -33.17 -5.44
N THR A 119 3.48 -33.83 -4.94
CA THR A 119 3.87 -33.84 -3.54
C THR A 119 5.19 -33.11 -3.31
N TRP A 120 5.35 -32.51 -2.15
CA TRP A 120 6.53 -31.72 -1.78
C TRP A 120 7.37 -32.46 -0.75
N ASN A 121 8.35 -33.23 -1.21
CA ASN A 121 9.21 -33.98 -0.30
C ASN A 121 10.05 -33.02 0.58
N GLY A 122 9.93 -33.17 1.90
CA GLY A 122 10.73 -32.44 2.88
C GLY A 122 10.23 -31.03 3.21
N LEU A 123 9.13 -30.57 2.61
CA LEU A 123 8.52 -29.28 2.94
C LEU A 123 7.47 -29.45 4.03
N GLN A 124 7.59 -28.70 5.13
CA GLN A 124 6.59 -28.73 6.20
C GLN A 124 5.41 -27.80 5.87
N HIS A 125 4.26 -28.38 5.53
CA HIS A 125 3.02 -27.65 5.31
C HIS A 125 2.38 -27.14 6.63
N ARG A 126 2.82 -25.97 7.12
CA ARG A 126 2.24 -25.32 8.31
C ARG A 126 0.94 -24.60 7.97
N ARG A 127 -0.18 -25.12 8.49
CA ARG A 127 -1.55 -24.56 8.30
C ARG A 127 -2.05 -24.61 6.84
N ASN A 128 -1.38 -25.36 5.97
CA ASN A 128 -1.73 -25.54 4.57
C ASN A 128 -1.69 -27.02 4.14
N SER A 129 -2.22 -27.91 4.98
CA SER A 129 -2.23 -29.36 4.75
C SER A 129 -2.93 -29.78 3.45
N TRP A 130 -3.89 -28.99 2.97
CA TRP A 130 -4.58 -29.24 1.70
C TRP A 130 -3.68 -29.02 0.46
N GLN A 131 -2.48 -28.44 0.62
CA GLN A 131 -1.49 -28.23 -0.45
C GLN A 131 -0.41 -29.31 -0.53
N ASP A 132 -0.46 -30.31 0.36
CA ASP A 132 0.51 -31.42 0.40
C ASP A 132 0.38 -32.35 -0.82
N GLY A 133 -0.79 -32.31 -1.47
CA GLY A 133 -1.09 -33.13 -2.64
C GLY A 133 -1.18 -34.60 -2.28
N VAL A 134 -1.98 -34.96 -1.28
CA VAL A 134 -2.26 -36.38 -0.96
C VAL A 134 -3.77 -36.56 -0.97
N SER A 135 -4.26 -37.51 -1.78
CA SER A 135 -5.67 -37.89 -1.89
C SER A 135 -5.96 -39.17 -1.12
#